data_AF-A0A0B5GRI7-F1
#
_entry.id   AF-A0A0B5GRI7-F1
#
_cell.length_a   1.000
_cell.length_b   1.000
_cell.length_c   1.000
_cell.angle_alpha   90.00
_cell.angle_beta   90.00
_cell.angle_gamma   90.00
#
_symmetry.space_group_name_H-M   'P 1'
#
loop_
_entity.id
_entity.type
_entity.pdbx_description
1 polymer ?
#
loop_
_entity_poly.entity_id
_entity_poly.type
_entity_poly.pdbx_seq_one_letter_code
_entity_poly.pdbx_strand_id
1 'polypeptide(L)' 'MPDDTVSECLDFAEDLDPGMYSSLDYDLTHDKPMELDALNGSVVRHADDVGVAAPMNEALTAILPPWADGSD' A
#
# COMPACT_ATOMS: atom_id res chain seq x y z
N MET A 1 19.66 4.30 0.16
CA MET A 1 19.37 3.20 -0.79
C MET A 1 20.13 3.48 -2.07
N PRO A 2 20.31 2.49 -2.95
CA PRO A 2 20.77 2.74 -4.31
C PRO A 2 19.92 3.81 -5.02
N ASP A 3 20.52 4.58 -5.93
CA ASP A 3 19.83 5.68 -6.62
C ASP A 3 18.76 5.18 -7.62
N ASP A 4 18.88 3.93 -8.07
CA ASP A 4 18.01 3.26 -9.04
C ASP A 4 16.80 2.56 -8.42
N THR A 5 16.70 2.49 -7.09
CA THR A 5 15.65 1.74 -6.38
C THR A 5 14.23 2.12 -6.85
N VAL A 6 13.98 3.40 -7.12
CA VAL A 6 12.65 3.85 -7.60
C VAL A 6 12.38 3.34 -9.01
N SER A 7 13.35 3.46 -9.92
CA SER A 7 13.21 3.00 -11.30
C SER A 7 13.02 1.49 -11.36
N GLU A 8 13.78 0.73 -10.57
CA GLU A 8 13.61 -0.74 -10.49
C GLU A 8 12.22 -1.15 -10.01
N CYS A 9 11.64 -0.43 -9.04
CA CYS A 9 10.26 -0.69 -8.60
C CYS A 9 9.22 -0.36 -9.68
N LEU A 10 9.45 0.69 -10.47
CA LEU A 10 8.57 1.07 -11.58
C LEU A 10 8.65 0.06 -12.73
N ASP A 11 9.87 -0.32 -13.13
CA ASP A 11 10.10 -1.33 -14.17
C ASP A 11 9.46 -2.67 -13.78
N PHE A 12 9.63 -3.09 -12.52
CA PHE A 12 8.96 -4.28 -11.99
C PHE A 12 7.43 -4.20 -12.10
N ALA A 13 6.84 -3.05 -11.79
CA ALA A 13 5.39 -2.86 -11.87
C ALA A 13 4.88 -2.85 -13.32
N GLU A 14 5.66 -2.32 -14.27
CA GLU A 14 5.33 -2.31 -15.70
C GLU A 14 5.38 -3.71 -16.32
N ASP A 15 6.23 -4.60 -15.80
CA ASP A 15 6.40 -5.97 -16.28
C ASP A 15 5.35 -6.98 -15.74
N LEU A 16 4.47 -6.58 -14.82
CA LEU A 16 3.43 -7.45 -14.29
C LEU A 16 2.38 -7.79 -15.36
N ASP A 17 1.91 -9.06 -15.36
CA ASP A 17 0.80 -9.46 -16.22
C ASP A 17 -0.45 -8.60 -15.90
N PRO A 18 -1.23 -8.15 -16.90
CA PRO A 18 -2.40 -7.31 -16.67
C PRO A 18 -3.49 -7.94 -15.77
N GLY A 19 -3.48 -9.26 -15.61
CA GLY A 19 -4.37 -10.00 -14.71
C GLY A 19 -3.79 -10.25 -13.32
N MET A 20 -2.56 -9.80 -13.01
CA MET A 20 -2.00 -9.90 -11.68
C MET A 20 -2.49 -8.77 -10.78
N TYR A 21 -2.91 -9.17 -9.58
CA TYR A 21 -3.35 -8.28 -8.51
C TYR A 21 -2.61 -8.60 -7.22
N SER A 22 -2.46 -7.59 -6.36
CA SER A 22 -1.84 -7.76 -5.04
C SER A 22 -2.76 -8.50 -4.07
N SER A 23 -2.22 -9.03 -2.98
CA SER A 23 -3.04 -9.58 -1.89
C SER A 23 -3.97 -8.54 -1.28
N LEU A 24 -3.53 -7.28 -1.19
CA LEU A 24 -4.35 -6.19 -0.67
C LEU A 24 -5.57 -5.90 -1.57
N ASP A 25 -5.41 -6.00 -2.88
CA ASP A 25 -6.53 -5.90 -3.84
C ASP A 25 -7.47 -7.10 -3.70
N TYR A 26 -6.92 -8.29 -3.53
CA TYR A 26 -7.72 -9.49 -3.29
C TYR A 26 -8.57 -9.34 -2.02
N ASP A 27 -8.01 -8.84 -0.92
CA ASP A 27 -8.76 -8.64 0.33
C ASP A 27 -9.89 -7.61 0.13
N LEU A 28 -9.59 -6.49 -0.54
CA LEU A 28 -10.55 -5.44 -0.86
C LEU A 28 -11.73 -5.95 -1.71
N THR A 29 -11.46 -6.80 -2.70
CA THR A 29 -12.47 -7.28 -3.66
C THR A 29 -13.26 -8.50 -3.17
N HIS A 30 -12.83 -9.11 -2.07
CA HIS A 30 -13.45 -10.31 -1.48
C HIS A 30 -13.93 -10.11 -0.04
N ASP A 31 -14.10 -8.85 0.38
CA ASP A 31 -14.61 -8.48 1.70
C ASP A 31 -13.79 -9.09 2.88
N LYS A 32 -12.49 -9.30 2.67
CA LYS A 32 -11.60 -9.81 3.72
C LYS A 32 -10.93 -8.69 4.50
N PRO A 33 -10.54 -8.93 5.76
CA PRO A 33 -9.69 -8.00 6.49
C PRO A 33 -8.41 -7.70 5.71
N MET A 34 -8.07 -6.42 5.58
CA MET A 34 -6.94 -5.94 4.80
C MET A 34 -5.72 -5.69 5.68
N GLU A 35 -4.52 -5.89 5.13
CA GLU A 35 -3.26 -5.50 5.80
C GLU A 35 -2.95 -3.99 5.69
N LEU A 36 -3.98 -3.12 5.68
CA LEU A 36 -3.86 -1.68 5.44
C LEU A 36 -2.95 -0.98 6.46
N ASP A 37 -3.15 -1.25 7.76
CA ASP A 37 -2.33 -0.67 8.83
C ASP A 37 -0.90 -1.22 8.82
N ALA A 38 -0.77 -2.53 8.61
CA ALA A 38 0.53 -3.21 8.59
C ALA A 38 1.42 -2.74 7.42
N LEU A 39 0.83 -2.44 6.26
CA LEU A 39 1.55 -1.98 5.07
C LEU A 39 1.65 -0.44 5.02
N ASN A 40 0.55 0.25 4.71
CA ASN A 40 0.56 1.70 4.47
C ASN A 40 0.62 2.49 5.79
N GLY A 41 -0.08 2.03 6.83
CA GLY A 41 -0.04 2.63 8.16
C GLY A 41 1.36 2.59 8.78
N SER A 42 2.09 1.50 8.57
CA SER A 42 3.48 1.38 8.99
C SER A 42 4.36 2.44 8.35
N VAL A 43 4.23 2.69 7.03
CA VAL A 43 5.00 3.73 6.34
C VAL A 43 4.71 5.11 6.94
N VAL A 44 3.44 5.46 7.16
CA VAL A 44 3.05 6.74 7.77
C VAL A 44 3.70 6.92 9.15
N ARG A 45 3.60 5.93 10.03
CA ARG A 45 4.20 6.01 11.39
C ARG A 45 5.71 6.21 11.34
N HIS A 46 6.41 5.47 10.47
CA HIS A 46 7.87 5.61 10.36
C HIS A 46 8.28 6.94 9.72
N ALA A 47 7.48 7.46 8.78
CA ALA A 47 7.71 8.75 8.15
C ALA A 47 7.53 9.90 9.15
N ASP A 48 6.49 9.84 9.97
CA ASP A 48 6.23 10.78 11.07
C ASP A 48 7.39 10.79 12.08
N ASP A 49 7.89 9.61 12.48
CA ASP A 49 8.99 9.47 13.44
C ASP A 49 10.28 10.19 13.00
N VAL A 50 10.49 10.31 11.69
CA VAL A 50 11.68 10.97 11.10
C VAL A 50 11.37 12.33 10.46
N GLY A 51 10.14 12.81 10.54
CA GLY A 51 9.71 14.10 10.00
C GLY A 51 9.71 14.17 8.47
N VAL A 52 9.41 13.06 7.78
CA VAL A 52 9.28 12.98 6.32
C VAL A 52 7.81 12.86 5.94
N ALA A 53 7.36 13.57 4.92
CA ALA A 53 6.00 13.44 4.41
C ALA A 53 5.83 12.16 3.59
N ALA A 54 4.72 11.43 3.79
CA ALA A 54 4.38 10.23 3.03
C ALA A 54 2.98 10.34 2.40
N PRO A 55 2.72 11.37 1.57
CA PRO A 55 1.37 11.79 1.19
C PRO A 55 0.56 10.71 0.46
N MET A 56 1.23 9.83 -0.31
CA MET A 56 0.55 8.72 -0.98
C MET A 56 0.05 7.66 0.01
N ASN A 57 0.83 7.35 1.04
CA ASN A 57 0.43 6.39 2.08
C ASN A 57 -0.64 7.02 2.99
N GLU A 58 -0.51 8.31 3.33
CA GLU A 58 -1.53 9.06 4.08
C GLU A 58 -2.88 9.08 3.35
N ALA A 59 -2.88 9.25 2.03
CA ALA A 59 -4.10 9.20 1.22
C ALA A 59 -4.74 7.80 1.27
N LEU A 60 -3.95 6.74 1.14
CA LEU A 60 -4.45 5.36 1.20
C LEU A 60 -5.04 5.03 2.57
N THR A 61 -4.36 5.41 3.66
CA THR A 61 -4.86 5.20 5.03
C THR A 61 -6.05 6.10 5.39
N ALA A 62 -6.30 7.17 4.63
CA ALA A 62 -7.51 8.00 4.77
C ALA A 62 -8.71 7.47 3.96
N ILE A 63 -8.46 6.85 2.79
CA ILE A 63 -9.51 6.43 1.85
C ILE A 63 -10.02 5.02 2.15
N LEU A 64 -9.11 4.08 2.39
CA LEU A 64 -9.45 2.66 2.52
C LEU A 64 -9.96 2.16 3.90
N PRO A 65 -9.99 2.94 5.01
CA PRO A 65 -10.54 2.45 6.28
C PRO A 65 -11.93 1.79 6.23
N PRO A 66 -12.89 2.22 5.40
CA PRO A 66 -14.20 1.57 5.34
C PRO A 66 -14.18 0.08 4.96
N TRP A 67 -13.09 -0.43 4.37
CA TRP A 67 -12.92 -1.83 3.97
C TRP A 67 -11.90 -2.59 4.81
N ALA A 68 -11.23 -1.93 5.77
CA ALA A 68 -10.07 -2.50 6.45
C ALA A 68 -10.39 -3.76 7.26
N ASP A 69 -11.58 -3.83 7.86
CA ASP A 69 -11.99 -4.95 8.72
C ASP A 69 -12.70 -6.07 7.95
N GLY A 70 -12.95 -5.91 6.65
CA GLY A 70 -13.80 -6.80 5.85
C GLY A 70 -15.30 -6.64 6.16
N SER A 71 -16.13 -7.45 5.49
CA SER A 71 -17.57 -7.53 5.79
C SER A 71 -17.86 -8.80 6.61
N ASP A 72 -18.71 -8.69 7.63
CA ASP A 72 -19.23 -9.82 8.44
C ASP A 72 -20.12 -10.78 7.61
#